data_AF-A0A927IGY9-F1
#
_entry.id   AF-A0A927IGY9-F1
#
_cell.length_a   1.000
_cell.length_b   1.000
_cell.length_c   1.000
_cell.angle_alpha   90.00
_cell.angle_beta   90.00
_cell.angle_gamma   90.00
#
_symmetry.space_group_name_H-M   'P 1'
#
loop_
_entity.id
_entity.type
_entity.pdbx_description
1 polymer ?
#
loop_
_entity_poly.entity_id
_entity_poly.type
_entity_poly.pdbx_seq_one_letter_code
_entity_poly.pdbx_strand_id
1 'polypeptide(L)'
;MAERLSRRMVLLAAYEDFTRRESVSLRDENFELLAKLQDKKAKVIAQLRALPEQPDGAEAADFNARVAKLLEQEEANSKLLQDKMAVNRQELRKLSQNAVSANKLRRAYAAPSDRPPLPKNLKGRA
;
A
#
# COMPACT_ATOMS: atom_id res chain seq x y z
N MET A 1 -32.17 11.49 -26.49
CA MET A 1 -32.60 11.84 -25.12
C MET A 1 -31.59 11.23 -24.16
N ALA A 2 -30.96 12.00 -23.30
CA ALA A 2 -30.01 11.45 -22.33
C ALA A 2 -30.80 10.67 -21.27
N GLU A 3 -30.64 9.34 -21.26
CA GLU A 3 -31.17 8.48 -20.20
C GLU A 3 -30.64 8.99 -18.86
N ARG A 4 -31.54 9.44 -17.98
CA ARG A 4 -31.14 9.82 -16.62
C ARG A 4 -30.73 8.55 -15.90
N LEU A 5 -29.43 8.37 -15.70
CA LEU A 5 -28.88 7.29 -14.90
C LEU A 5 -29.51 7.31 -13.50
N SER A 6 -29.91 6.14 -13.03
CA SER A 6 -30.44 5.99 -11.67
C SER A 6 -29.39 6.43 -10.65
N ARG A 7 -29.85 6.84 -9.47
CA ARG A 7 -28.94 7.20 -8.37
C ARG A 7 -27.99 6.05 -8.00
N ARG A 8 -28.45 4.80 -8.12
CA ARG A 8 -27.65 3.59 -7.89
C ARG A 8 -26.52 3.47 -8.90
N MET A 9 -26.80 3.69 -10.18
CA MET A 9 -25.80 3.65 -11.25
C MET A 9 -24.77 4.78 -11.14
N VAL A 10 -25.19 5.97 -10.70
CA VAL A 10 -24.27 7.09 -10.41
C VAL A 10 -23.33 6.75 -9.26
N LEU A 11 -23.84 6.16 -8.19
CA LEU A 11 -23.02 5.73 -7.06
C LEU A 11 -22.05 4.60 -7.44
N LEU A 12 -22.50 3.64 -8.25
CA LEU A 12 -21.63 2.58 -8.75
C LEU A 12 -20.50 3.16 -9.61
N ALA A 13 -20.80 4.10 -10.52
CA ALA A 13 -19.80 4.78 -11.33
C ALA A 13 -18.78 5.55 -10.47
N ALA A 14 -19.23 6.21 -9.40
CA ALA A 14 -18.33 6.88 -8.47
C ALA A 14 -17.40 5.89 -7.75
N TYR A 15 -17.94 4.73 -7.35
CA TYR A 15 -17.13 3.68 -6.73
C TYR A 15 -16.08 3.12 -7.69
N GLU A 16 -16.45 2.89 -8.95
CA GLU A 16 -15.52 2.46 -10.00
C GLU A 16 -14.40 3.48 -10.24
N ASP A 17 -14.72 4.79 -10.28
CA ASP A 17 -13.70 5.84 -10.41
C ASP A 17 -12.74 5.82 -9.21
N PHE A 18 -13.25 5.71 -7.99
CA PHE A 18 -12.41 5.61 -6.81
C PHE A 18 -11.53 4.36 -6.82
N THR A 19 -12.03 3.24 -7.33
CA THR A 19 -11.27 1.99 -7.44
C THR A 19 -10.17 2.10 -8.51
N ARG A 20 -10.45 2.76 -9.63
CA ARG A 20 -9.44 3.05 -10.66
C ARG A 20 -8.34 3.95 -10.12
N ARG A 21 -8.71 5.01 -9.39
CA ARG A 21 -7.76 5.96 -8.78
C ARG A 21 -6.95 5.32 -7.66
N GLU A 22 -7.53 4.37 -6.94
CA GLU A 22 -6.81 3.55 -5.97
C GLU A 22 -5.72 2.73 -6.66
N SER A 23 -6.01 2.06 -7.79
CA SER A 23 -5.00 1.29 -8.53
C SER A 23 -3.79 2.15 -8.88
N VAL A 24 -4.02 3.40 -9.31
CA VAL A 24 -2.97 4.38 -9.58
C VAL A 24 -2.23 4.76 -8.30
N SER A 25 -2.95 5.09 -7.23
CA SER A 25 -2.35 5.49 -5.95
C SER A 25 -1.48 4.39 -5.33
N LEU A 26 -1.87 3.12 -5.48
CA LEU A 26 -1.08 1.96 -5.06
C LEU A 26 0.21 1.85 -5.86
N ARG A 27 0.15 2.01 -7.19
CA ARG A 27 1.34 1.97 -8.07
C ARG A 27 2.33 3.08 -7.73
N ASP A 28 1.81 4.29 -7.58
CA ASP A 28 2.59 5.51 -7.32
C ASP A 28 2.97 5.70 -5.84
N GLU A 29 2.59 4.75 -4.97
CA GLU A 29 2.90 4.77 -3.53
C GLU A 29 2.34 6.00 -2.78
N ASN A 30 1.27 6.58 -3.32
CA ASN A 30 0.56 7.69 -2.70
C ASN A 30 -0.46 7.17 -1.67
N PHE A 31 0.05 6.72 -0.51
CA PHE A 31 -0.78 6.12 0.54
C PHE A 31 -1.70 7.14 1.25
N GLU A 32 -1.37 8.43 1.23
CA GLU A 32 -2.26 9.47 1.75
C GLU A 32 -3.54 9.61 0.91
N LEU A 33 -3.39 9.58 -0.42
CA LEU A 33 -4.53 9.59 -1.33
C LEU A 33 -5.32 8.28 -1.21
N LEU A 34 -4.64 7.15 -1.06
CA LEU A 34 -5.27 5.84 -0.85
C LEU A 34 -6.23 5.85 0.34
N ALA A 35 -5.81 6.36 1.50
CA ALA A 35 -6.66 6.46 2.68
C ALA A 35 -7.92 7.31 2.42
N LYS A 36 -7.75 8.48 1.78
CA LYS A 36 -8.88 9.35 1.41
C LYS A 36 -9.84 8.68 0.42
N LEU A 37 -9.34 7.86 -0.50
CA LEU A 37 -10.16 7.10 -1.45
C LEU A 37 -10.96 6.01 -0.74
N GLN A 38 -10.36 5.32 0.23
CA GLN A 38 -11.05 4.31 1.04
C GLN A 38 -12.20 4.92 1.85
N ASP A 39 -12.01 6.09 2.46
CA ASP A 39 -13.09 6.83 3.13
C ASP A 39 -14.25 7.17 2.17
N LYS A 40 -13.92 7.59 0.94
CA LYS A 40 -14.93 7.90 -0.08
C LYS A 40 -15.68 6.65 -0.54
N LYS A 41 -14.97 5.54 -0.76
CA LYS A 41 -15.56 4.24 -1.07
C LYS A 41 -16.53 3.77 0.02
N ALA A 42 -16.13 3.88 1.28
CA ALA A 42 -16.97 3.54 2.43
C ALA A 42 -18.27 4.38 2.45
N LYS A 43 -18.17 5.69 2.17
CA LYS A 43 -19.34 6.58 2.06
C LYS A 43 -20.27 6.17 0.90
N VAL A 44 -19.71 5.82 -0.26
CA VAL A 44 -20.51 5.36 -1.40
C VAL A 44 -21.21 4.04 -1.08
N ILE A 45 -20.53 3.08 -0.45
CA ILE A 45 -21.14 1.81 0.00
C ILE A 45 -22.29 2.08 0.99
N ALA A 46 -22.09 2.97 1.97
CA ALA A 46 -23.14 3.33 2.92
C ALA A 46 -24.36 3.93 2.20
N GLN A 47 -24.15 4.78 1.20
CA GLN A 47 -25.24 5.35 0.40
C GLN A 47 -25.93 4.30 -0.48
N LEU A 48 -25.17 3.38 -1.10
CA LEU A 48 -25.74 2.28 -1.88
C LEU A 48 -26.60 1.35 -1.00
N ARG A 49 -26.17 1.06 0.23
CA ARG A 49 -26.93 0.25 1.19
C ARG A 49 -28.21 0.93 1.68
N ALA A 50 -28.23 2.25 1.73
CA ALA A 50 -29.39 3.03 2.15
C ALA A 50 -30.47 3.16 1.06
N LEU A 51 -30.18 2.74 -0.18
CA LEU A 51 -31.16 2.77 -1.25
C LEU A 51 -32.22 1.67 -1.07
N PRO A 52 -33.52 2.02 -1.03
CA PRO A 52 -34.59 1.09 -0.66
C PRO A 52 -34.90 0.03 -1.74
N GLU A 53 -34.62 0.33 -3.02
CA GLU A 53 -35.03 -0.52 -4.15
C GLU A 53 -33.82 -1.16 -4.83
N GLN A 54 -33.85 -2.48 -5.00
CA GLN A 54 -32.90 -3.21 -5.85
C GLN A 54 -33.11 -2.83 -7.33
N PRO A 55 -32.05 -2.84 -8.17
CA PRO A 55 -32.22 -2.52 -9.57
C PRO A 55 -33.07 -3.62 -10.20
N ASP A 56 -33.96 -3.25 -11.11
CA ASP A 56 -34.86 -4.16 -11.82
C ASP A 56 -34.54 -4.20 -13.32
N GLY A 57 -35.05 -5.23 -14.00
CA GLY A 57 -34.94 -5.39 -15.45
C GLY A 57 -33.53 -5.26 -16.02
N ALA A 58 -33.37 -4.41 -17.03
CA ALA A 58 -32.10 -4.19 -17.72
C ALA A 58 -31.05 -3.48 -16.84
N GLU A 59 -31.47 -2.63 -15.90
CA GLU A 59 -30.56 -1.97 -14.97
C GLU A 59 -29.89 -2.98 -14.03
N ALA A 60 -30.62 -4.02 -13.61
CA ALA A 60 -30.08 -5.08 -12.77
C ALA A 60 -28.95 -5.86 -13.46
N ALA A 61 -29.12 -6.17 -14.74
CA ALA A 61 -28.12 -6.89 -15.52
C ALA A 61 -26.84 -6.07 -15.69
N ASP A 62 -26.95 -4.79 -16.05
CA ASP A 62 -25.79 -3.91 -16.19
C ASP A 62 -25.10 -3.67 -14.83
N PHE A 63 -25.87 -3.41 -13.77
CA PHE A 63 -25.35 -3.26 -12.42
C PHE A 63 -24.55 -4.49 -11.99
N ASN A 64 -25.10 -5.70 -12.16
CA ASN A 64 -24.44 -6.94 -11.77
C ASN A 64 -23.16 -7.20 -12.59
N ALA A 65 -23.20 -6.95 -13.90
CA ALA A 65 -22.02 -7.10 -14.76
C ALA A 65 -20.89 -6.15 -14.36
N ARG A 66 -21.23 -4.91 -14.01
CA ARG A 66 -20.27 -3.90 -13.52
C ARG A 66 -19.73 -4.24 -12.14
N VAL A 67 -20.56 -4.72 -11.23
CA VAL A 67 -20.12 -5.20 -9.91
C VAL A 67 -19.15 -6.38 -10.03
N ALA A 68 -19.39 -7.33 -10.94
CA ALA A 68 -18.47 -8.45 -11.15
C ALA A 68 -17.07 -7.97 -11.58
N LYS A 69 -17.00 -7.07 -12.57
CA LYS A 69 -15.72 -6.45 -12.99
C LYS A 69 -15.06 -5.66 -11.87
N LEU A 70 -15.85 -4.96 -11.08
CA LEU A 70 -15.37 -4.16 -9.97
C LEU A 70 -14.75 -5.05 -8.87
N LEU A 71 -15.33 -6.22 -8.60
CA LEU A 71 -14.78 -7.20 -7.65
C LEU A 71 -13.41 -7.72 -8.12
N GLU A 72 -13.28 -8.05 -9.41
CA GLU A 72 -11.99 -8.46 -9.99
C GLU A 72 -10.92 -7.37 -9.81
N GLN A 73 -11.31 -6.11 -9.99
CA GLN A 73 -10.39 -4.97 -9.83
C GLN A 73 -10.01 -4.72 -8.37
N GLU A 74 -10.94 -4.86 -7.43
CA GLU A 74 -10.66 -4.79 -5.99
C GLU A 74 -9.73 -5.92 -5.53
N GLU A 75 -9.92 -7.13 -6.05
CA GLU A 75 -9.03 -8.26 -5.77
C GLU A 75 -7.61 -7.99 -6.30
N ALA A 76 -7.49 -7.47 -7.52
CA ALA A 76 -6.20 -7.06 -8.08
C ALA A 76 -5.52 -5.96 -7.26
N ASN A 77 -6.27 -4.95 -6.80
CA ASN A 77 -5.75 -3.89 -5.93
C ASN A 77 -5.30 -4.43 -4.56
N SER A 78 -6.09 -5.34 -3.97
CA SER A 78 -5.77 -5.99 -2.71
C SER A 78 -4.46 -6.78 -2.80
N LYS A 79 -4.29 -7.56 -3.88
CA LYS A 79 -3.04 -8.29 -4.15
C LYS A 79 -1.85 -7.34 -4.28
N LEU A 80 -1.99 -6.26 -5.06
CA LEU A 80 -0.93 -5.26 -5.23
C LEU A 80 -0.53 -4.61 -3.89
N LEU A 81 -1.51 -4.31 -3.03
CA LEU A 81 -1.25 -3.78 -1.69
C LEU A 81 -0.47 -4.79 -0.84
N GLN A 82 -0.88 -6.06 -0.84
CA GLN A 82 -0.20 -7.12 -0.09
C GLN A 82 1.26 -7.29 -0.54
N ASP A 83 1.51 -7.27 -1.85
CA ASP A 83 2.85 -7.36 -2.42
C ASP A 83 3.72 -6.18 -1.95
N LYS A 84 3.20 -4.94 -2.00
CA LYS A 84 3.91 -3.75 -1.50
C LYS A 84 4.19 -3.83 0.00
N MET A 85 3.22 -4.29 0.79
CA MET A 85 3.43 -4.52 2.23
C MET A 85 4.48 -5.60 2.52
N ALA A 86 4.59 -6.62 1.67
CA ALA A 86 5.61 -7.66 1.81
C ALA A 86 7.01 -7.09 1.53
N VAL A 87 7.16 -6.30 0.46
CA VAL A 87 8.42 -5.61 0.12
C VAL A 87 8.85 -4.69 1.25
N ASN A 88 7.95 -3.82 1.75
CA ASN A 88 8.27 -2.89 2.83
C ASN A 88 8.72 -3.63 4.12
N ARG A 89 8.05 -4.73 4.48
CA ARG A 89 8.47 -5.58 5.61
C ARG A 89 9.85 -6.20 5.40
N GLN A 90 10.20 -6.58 4.18
CA GLN A 90 11.53 -7.10 3.86
C GLN A 90 12.60 -6.00 3.98
N GLU A 91 12.32 -4.79 3.50
CA GLU A 91 13.22 -3.64 3.61
C GLU A 91 13.47 -3.25 5.07
N LEU A 92 12.43 -3.23 5.90
CA LEU A 92 12.55 -2.98 7.33
C LEU A 92 13.50 -3.99 8.02
N ARG A 93 13.39 -5.27 7.65
CA ARG A 93 14.31 -6.32 8.16
C ARG A 93 15.75 -6.06 7.74
N LYS A 94 15.97 -5.70 6.47
CA LYS A 94 17.32 -5.34 5.95
C LYS A 94 17.89 -4.12 6.68
N LEU A 95 17.09 -3.06 6.86
CA LEU A 95 17.50 -1.86 7.59
C LEU A 95 17.87 -2.19 9.05
N SER A 96 17.10 -3.05 9.70
CA SER A 96 17.39 -3.50 11.06
C SER A 96 18.71 -4.28 11.15
N GLN A 97 18.97 -5.18 10.18
CA GLN A 97 20.25 -5.89 10.09
C GLN A 97 21.42 -4.92 9.84
N ASN A 98 21.23 -3.94 8.96
CA ASN A 98 22.23 -2.92 8.67
C ASN A 98 22.53 -2.07 9.91
N ALA A 99 21.52 -1.70 10.70
CA ALA A 99 21.71 -0.97 11.96
C ALA A 99 22.54 -1.80 12.98
N VAL A 100 22.26 -3.10 13.11
CA VAL A 100 23.05 -4.00 13.96
C VAL A 100 24.51 -4.09 13.47
N SER A 101 24.71 -4.27 12.17
CA SER A 101 26.04 -4.33 11.54
C SER A 101 26.82 -3.01 11.72
N ALA A 102 26.16 -1.87 11.52
CA ALA A 102 26.75 -0.55 11.75
C ALA A 102 27.19 -0.37 13.21
N ASN A 103 26.40 -0.83 14.18
CA ASN A 103 26.77 -0.76 15.59
C ASN A 103 27.96 -1.70 15.92
N LYS A 104 28.04 -2.89 15.31
CA LYS A 104 29.20 -3.78 15.43
C LYS A 104 30.46 -3.13 14.88
N LEU A 105 30.39 -2.53 13.69
CA LEU A 105 31.50 -1.79 13.09
C LEU A 105 31.94 -0.63 13.98
N ARG A 106 30.98 0.18 14.48
CA ARG A 106 31.28 1.27 15.42
C ARG A 106 32.02 0.77 16.65
N ARG A 107 31.61 -0.35 17.25
CA ARG A 107 32.33 -0.96 18.40
C ARG A 107 33.75 -1.39 18.02
N ALA A 108 33.92 -2.05 16.88
CA ALA A 108 35.23 -2.49 16.41
C ALA A 108 36.20 -1.31 16.15
N TYR A 109 35.68 -0.20 15.62
CA TYR A 109 36.47 1.00 15.31
C TYR A 109 36.58 2.02 16.46
N ALA A 110 35.71 1.98 17.47
CA ALA A 110 35.77 2.81 18.68
C ALA A 110 36.58 2.16 19.83
N ALA A 111 36.95 0.88 19.70
CA ALA A 111 37.89 0.18 20.60
C ALA A 111 39.42 0.45 20.42
N PRO A 112 39.94 1.49 19.72
CA PRO A 112 41.37 1.78 19.73
C PRO A 112 41.93 2.18 21.09
N SER A 113 41.09 2.62 22.05
CA SER A 113 41.54 3.05 23.39
C SER A 113 41.88 1.90 24.33
N ASP A 114 41.47 0.66 24.03
CA ASP A 114 41.76 -0.55 24.82
C ASP A 114 42.82 -1.46 24.17
N ARG A 115 43.54 -0.97 23.14
CA ARG A 115 44.69 -1.72 22.62
C ARG A 115 45.79 -1.73 23.68
N PRO A 116 46.27 -2.91 24.13
CA PRO A 116 47.45 -2.95 24.98
C PRO A 116 48.60 -2.23 24.26
N PRO A 117 49.46 -1.48 24.99
CA PRO A 117 50.56 -0.76 24.38
C PRO A 117 51.38 -1.72 23.51
N LEU A 118 51.68 -1.29 22.29
CA LEU A 118 52.54 -2.03 21.36
C LEU A 118 53.78 -2.54 22.11
N PRO A 119 54.14 -3.83 21.99
CA PRO A 119 55.32 -4.37 22.64
C PRO A 119 56.54 -3.52 22.26
N LYS A 120 57.29 -3.04 23.27
CA LYS A 120 58.46 -2.14 23.14
C LYS A 120 59.59 -2.68 22.26
N ASN A 121 59.48 -3.91 21.78
CA ASN A 121 60.45 -4.69 21.03
C ASN A 121 60.48 -4.39 19.53
N LEU A 122 59.66 -3.45 19.02
CA LEU A 122 59.70 -3.00 17.63
C LEU A 122 60.67 -1.82 17.38
N LYS A 123 61.39 -1.36 18.41
CA LYS A 123 62.53 -0.46 18.21
C LYS A 123 63.82 -1.28 18.04
N GLY A 124 64.25 -1.42 16.78
CA GLY A 124 65.64 -1.72 16.46
C GLY A 124 65.87 -3.05 15.73
N ARG A 125 65.62 -3.05 14.42
CA ARG A 125 66.49 -3.68 13.42
C ARG A 125 66.35 -2.87 12.12
N ALA A 126 67.12 -1.79 12.06
CA ALA A 126 67.61 -1.21 10.82
C ALA A 126 69.05 -1.67 10.65
#